data_AF-A0A958HU36-F1
#
_entry.id   AF-A0A958HU36-F1
#
_cell.length_a   1.000
_cell.length_b   1.000
_cell.length_c   1.000
_cell.angle_alpha   90.00
_cell.angle_beta   90.00
_cell.angle_gamma   90.00
#
_symmetry.space_group_name_H-M   'P 1'
#
loop_
_entity.id
_entity.type
_entity.pdbx_description
1 polymer ?
#
loop_
_entity_poly.entity_id
_entity_poly.type
_entity_poly.pdbx_seq_one_letter_code
_entity_poly.pdbx_strand_id
1 'polypeptide(L)'
;MTNNIIQAQYDELISVASRFGKQTEATRQMTDRVRQSMQSLEQGGWEGSGSQAFFAEMNGEVLPAVQRMATALDRARTVTIQIHDLIKAAEEEASKPFHGSYQGETLPSQQEPPSPSPATSTEPEQTADSSGISPFSSSPTNAFVMNEASLDQYLGKSVGSGQCVALPQTYFGTGVIGQTKEWRPGASLMDYPSLRPGTVIATFDNPGPNGKYPNQSAGNHAAIFLGYERDKSGKITGIQVLDQWNGHPAQKRILPYISREEALQKRPKTGGKLLVNQPNDMYVVTNPSKRPVSSL
;
A
#
# COMPACT_ATOMS: atom_id res chain seq x y z
N MET A 1 -12.58 -29.79 -20.66
CA MET A 1 -12.14 -28.58 -19.94
C MET A 1 -11.10 -29.04 -18.93
N THR A 2 -9.84 -28.62 -19.09
CA THR A 2 -8.78 -28.92 -18.12
C THR A 2 -9.01 -28.07 -16.88
N ASN A 3 -9.33 -28.71 -15.75
CA ASN A 3 -9.34 -28.04 -14.46
C ASN A 3 -7.93 -27.51 -14.17
N ASN A 4 -7.82 -26.23 -13.81
CA ASN A 4 -6.62 -25.69 -13.17
C ASN A 4 -6.52 -26.32 -11.79
N ILE A 5 -5.77 -27.42 -11.69
CA ILE A 5 -5.38 -27.98 -10.40
C ILE A 5 -4.36 -27.00 -9.80
N ILE A 6 -4.78 -26.21 -8.81
CA ILE A 6 -3.86 -25.41 -8.01
C ILE A 6 -3.21 -26.36 -7.00
N GLN A 7 -2.03 -26.89 -7.33
CA GLN A 7 -1.15 -27.57 -6.38
C GLN A 7 -0.09 -26.58 -5.91
N ALA A 8 -0.14 -26.21 -4.63
CA ALA A 8 0.90 -25.38 -4.03
C ALA A 8 2.13 -26.23 -3.73
N GLN A 9 3.28 -25.84 -4.29
CA GLN A 9 4.56 -26.44 -3.94
C GLN A 9 5.12 -25.75 -2.69
N TYR A 10 4.71 -26.20 -1.51
CA TYR A 10 5.05 -25.58 -0.24
C TYR A 10 6.55 -25.39 -0.01
N ASP A 11 7.34 -26.40 -0.35
CA ASP A 11 8.80 -26.37 -0.22
C ASP A 11 9.44 -25.34 -1.15
N GLU A 12 8.87 -25.13 -2.35
CA GLU A 12 9.35 -24.11 -3.28
C GLU A 12 9.08 -22.69 -2.75
N LEU A 13 7.91 -22.45 -2.15
CA LEU A 13 7.57 -21.16 -1.54
C LEU A 13 8.55 -20.81 -0.41
N ILE A 14 8.86 -21.77 0.46
CA ILE A 14 9.85 -21.58 1.53
C ILE A 14 11.26 -21.31 0.93
N SER A 15 11.64 -22.04 -0.12
CA SER A 15 12.90 -21.82 -0.83
C SER A 15 13.00 -20.43 -1.47
N VAL A 16 11.92 -19.93 -2.09
CA VAL A 16 11.84 -18.57 -2.64
C VAL A 16 11.95 -17.53 -1.52
N ALA A 17 11.19 -17.70 -0.43
CA ALA A 17 11.24 -16.79 0.72
C ALA A 17 12.64 -16.73 1.35
N SER A 18 13.33 -17.87 1.45
CA SER A 18 14.71 -17.96 1.93
C SER A 18 15.68 -17.19 1.02
N ARG A 19 15.53 -17.30 -0.30
CA ARG A 19 16.34 -16.55 -1.27
C ARG A 19 16.16 -15.04 -1.14
N PHE A 20 14.93 -14.56 -1.01
CA PHE A 20 14.65 -13.15 -0.75
C PHE A 20 15.30 -12.66 0.55
N GLY A 21 15.23 -13.45 1.63
CA GLY A 21 15.88 -13.14 2.90
C GLY A 21 17.40 -13.02 2.76
N LYS A 22 18.05 -14.00 2.11
CA LYS A 22 19.50 -13.97 1.87
C LYS A 22 19.92 -12.76 1.04
N GLN A 23 19.17 -12.40 0.01
CA GLN A 23 19.48 -11.26 -0.84
C GLN A 23 19.30 -9.93 -0.08
N THR A 24 18.25 -9.82 0.74
CA THR A 24 18.03 -8.64 1.61
C THR A 24 19.23 -8.41 2.52
N GLU A 25 19.71 -9.46 3.18
CA GLU A 25 20.84 -9.38 4.10
C GLU A 25 22.13 -9.03 3.38
N ALA A 26 22.40 -9.68 2.22
CA ALA A 26 23.55 -9.34 1.40
C ALA A 26 23.55 -7.87 0.94
N THR A 27 22.39 -7.35 0.55
CA THR A 27 22.23 -5.93 0.17
C THR A 27 22.45 -5.00 1.36
N ARG A 28 21.92 -5.32 2.54
CA ARG A 28 22.13 -4.51 3.77
C ARG A 28 23.61 -4.45 4.13
N GLN A 29 24.29 -5.60 4.20
CA GLN A 29 25.72 -5.67 4.50
C GLN A 29 26.58 -4.90 3.49
N MET A 30 26.27 -5.00 2.19
CA MET A 30 26.98 -4.24 1.16
C MET A 30 26.77 -2.74 1.35
N THR A 31 25.54 -2.31 1.64
CA THR A 31 25.21 -0.90 1.87
C THR A 31 25.95 -0.36 3.08
N ASP A 32 26.01 -1.12 4.18
CA ASP A 32 26.73 -0.72 5.39
C ASP A 32 28.23 -0.57 5.15
N ARG A 33 28.85 -1.49 4.38
CA ARG A 33 30.26 -1.36 3.98
C ARG A 33 30.51 -0.10 3.17
N VAL A 34 29.65 0.19 2.17
CA VAL A 34 29.76 1.41 1.37
C VAL A 34 29.65 2.65 2.25
N ARG A 35 28.69 2.69 3.19
CA ARG A 35 28.53 3.82 4.12
C ARG A 35 29.75 4.00 5.01
N GLN A 36 30.31 2.93 5.55
CA GLN A 36 31.53 2.99 6.36
C GLN A 36 32.72 3.52 5.57
N SER A 37 32.92 3.05 4.33
CA SER A 37 33.97 3.57 3.45
C SER A 37 33.75 5.03 3.05
N MET A 38 32.51 5.47 2.92
CA MET A 38 32.20 6.87 2.66
C MET A 38 32.46 7.78 3.87
N GLN A 39 32.10 7.33 5.07
CA GLN A 39 32.26 8.12 6.30
C GLN A 39 33.72 8.49 6.57
N SER A 40 34.66 7.61 6.27
CA SER A 40 36.10 7.93 6.40
C SER A 40 36.57 9.00 5.42
N LEU A 41 35.93 9.10 4.25
CA LEU A 41 36.21 10.13 3.25
C LEU A 41 35.54 11.46 3.59
N GLU A 42 34.35 11.42 4.19
CA GLU A 42 33.57 12.61 4.57
C GLU A 42 34.20 13.38 5.76
N GLN A 43 34.95 12.70 6.63
CA GLN A 43 35.62 13.29 7.81
C GLN A 43 36.95 13.99 7.48
N GLY A 44 37.05 14.64 6.32
CA GLY A 44 38.23 15.39 5.88
C GLY A 44 39.23 14.59 5.03
N GLY A 45 38.91 13.34 4.69
CA GLY A 45 39.71 12.52 3.77
C GLY A 45 39.55 12.96 2.30
N TRP A 46 38.45 13.63 1.97
CA TRP A 46 38.19 14.13 0.63
C TRP A 46 37.33 15.40 0.65
N GLU A 47 37.99 16.54 0.45
CA GLU A 47 37.36 17.87 0.48
C GLU A 47 37.35 18.52 -0.91
N GLY A 48 36.25 19.18 -1.26
CA GLY A 48 36.10 19.92 -2.52
C GLY A 48 34.69 19.84 -3.09
N SER A 49 34.45 20.57 -4.19
CA SER A 49 33.13 20.58 -4.86
C SER A 49 32.73 19.20 -5.39
N GLY A 50 33.70 18.39 -5.84
CA GLY A 50 33.45 17.02 -6.32
C GLY A 50 32.99 16.07 -5.21
N SER A 51 33.58 16.15 -4.02
CA SER A 51 33.16 15.31 -2.89
C SER A 51 31.77 15.70 -2.38
N GLN A 52 31.47 17.01 -2.33
CA GLN A 52 30.13 17.51 -1.97
C GLN A 52 29.03 16.99 -2.91
N ALA A 53 29.26 17.01 -4.24
CA ALA A 53 28.30 16.50 -5.22
C ALA A 53 28.08 14.98 -5.05
N PHE A 54 29.16 14.22 -4.89
CA PHE A 54 29.09 12.78 -4.63
C PHE A 54 28.30 12.45 -3.35
N PHE A 55 28.61 13.11 -2.23
CA PHE A 55 27.90 12.86 -0.97
C PHE A 55 26.43 13.28 -1.03
N ALA A 56 26.10 14.36 -1.75
CA ALA A 56 24.73 14.77 -1.98
C ALA A 56 23.93 13.71 -2.77
N GLU A 57 24.51 13.17 -3.85
CA GLU A 57 23.88 12.12 -4.65
C GLU A 57 23.74 10.80 -3.88
N MET A 58 24.80 10.38 -3.19
CA MET A 58 24.78 9.15 -2.41
C MET A 58 23.76 9.20 -1.28
N ASN A 59 23.71 10.30 -0.51
CA ASN A 59 22.79 10.43 0.61
C ASN A 59 21.35 10.77 0.17
N GLY A 60 21.19 11.47 -0.95
CA GLY A 60 19.90 11.93 -1.45
C GLY A 60 19.17 10.93 -2.34
N GLU A 61 19.90 10.10 -3.08
CA GLU A 61 19.34 9.29 -4.16
C GLU A 61 19.75 7.81 -4.06
N VAL A 62 21.06 7.53 -4.07
CA VAL A 62 21.58 6.16 -4.21
C VAL A 62 21.30 5.32 -2.97
N LEU A 63 21.77 5.74 -1.78
CA LEU A 63 21.57 4.98 -0.54
C LEU A 63 20.09 4.81 -0.21
N PRO A 64 19.24 5.85 -0.34
CA PRO A 64 17.80 5.66 -0.22
C PRO A 64 17.24 4.63 -1.21
N ALA A 65 17.65 4.64 -2.49
CA ALA A 65 17.17 3.69 -3.48
C ALA A 65 17.54 2.23 -3.14
N VAL A 66 18.79 2.00 -2.72
CA VAL A 66 19.24 0.66 -2.30
C VAL A 66 18.50 0.19 -1.05
N GLN A 67 18.23 1.08 -0.09
CA GLN A 67 17.43 0.76 1.08
C GLN A 67 15.98 0.39 0.73
N ARG A 68 15.37 1.08 -0.25
CA ARG A 68 14.04 0.73 -0.78
C ARG A 68 14.05 -0.67 -1.41
N MET A 69 15.09 -1.00 -2.17
CA MET A 69 15.25 -2.34 -2.74
C MET A 69 15.34 -3.43 -1.66
N ALA A 70 16.17 -3.24 -0.64
CA ALA A 70 16.27 -4.19 0.47
C ALA A 70 14.93 -4.38 1.19
N THR A 71 14.18 -3.29 1.38
CA THR A 71 12.83 -3.32 1.97
C THR A 71 11.85 -4.10 1.10
N ALA A 72 11.90 -3.93 -0.23
CA ALA A 72 11.05 -4.66 -1.16
C ALA A 72 11.34 -6.18 -1.14
N LEU A 73 12.61 -6.57 -1.08
CA LEU A 73 13.01 -7.98 -0.98
C LEU A 73 12.52 -8.63 0.31
N ASP A 74 12.61 -7.93 1.44
CA ASP A 74 12.13 -8.42 2.74
C ASP A 74 10.59 -8.60 2.75
N ARG A 75 9.88 -7.71 2.07
CA ARG A 75 8.43 -7.85 1.88
C ARG A 75 8.08 -9.00 0.96
N ALA A 76 8.81 -9.19 -0.12
CA ALA A 76 8.61 -10.32 -1.00
C ALA A 76 8.76 -11.63 -0.22
N ARG A 77 9.80 -11.75 0.62
CA ARG A 77 9.95 -12.87 1.56
C ARG A 77 8.71 -13.05 2.45
N THR A 78 8.26 -11.97 3.08
CA THR A 78 7.12 -12.01 4.02
C THR A 78 5.83 -12.46 3.33
N VAL A 79 5.52 -11.89 2.17
CA VAL A 79 4.32 -12.24 1.39
C VAL A 79 4.39 -13.69 0.92
N THR A 80 5.54 -14.18 0.48
CA THR A 80 5.70 -15.59 0.10
C THR A 80 5.42 -16.54 1.27
N ILE A 81 5.86 -16.21 2.49
CA ILE A 81 5.55 -16.99 3.70
C ILE A 81 4.04 -16.93 4.02
N GLN A 82 3.42 -15.76 3.92
CA GLN A 82 1.98 -15.62 4.15
C GLN A 82 1.13 -16.42 3.15
N ILE A 83 1.54 -16.45 1.88
CA ILE A 83 0.88 -17.29 0.85
C ILE A 83 1.01 -18.76 1.21
N HIS A 84 2.20 -19.21 1.64
CA HIS A 84 2.41 -20.58 2.11
C HIS A 84 1.45 -20.93 3.25
N ASP A 85 1.36 -20.08 4.28
CA ASP A 85 0.52 -20.35 5.45
C ASP A 85 -0.97 -20.33 5.12
N LEU A 86 -1.40 -19.40 4.25
CA LEU A 86 -2.79 -19.30 3.80
C LEU A 86 -3.23 -20.55 3.02
N ILE A 87 -2.42 -20.99 2.05
CA ILE A 87 -2.77 -22.17 1.25
C ILE A 87 -2.80 -23.41 2.13
N LYS A 88 -1.85 -23.54 3.07
CA LYS A 88 -1.82 -24.65 4.03
C LYS A 88 -3.06 -24.70 4.92
N ALA A 89 -3.48 -23.55 5.44
CA ALA A 89 -4.69 -23.45 6.26
C ALA A 89 -5.95 -23.79 5.46
N ALA A 90 -6.04 -23.29 4.22
CA ALA A 90 -7.17 -23.57 3.32
C ALA A 90 -7.26 -25.07 2.97
N GLU A 91 -6.14 -25.73 2.73
CA GLU A 91 -6.10 -27.17 2.50
C GLU A 91 -6.51 -27.97 3.74
N GLU A 92 -6.03 -27.58 4.93
CA GLU A 92 -6.43 -28.23 6.19
C GLU A 92 -7.94 -28.11 6.41
N GLU A 93 -8.52 -26.91 6.21
CA GLU A 93 -9.97 -26.68 6.32
C GLU A 93 -10.78 -27.48 5.30
N ALA A 94 -10.36 -27.49 4.04
CA ALA A 94 -11.01 -28.26 2.98
C ALA A 94 -10.92 -29.77 3.23
N SER A 95 -9.90 -30.23 3.97
CA SER A 95 -9.71 -31.65 4.30
C SER A 95 -10.58 -32.13 5.47
N LYS A 96 -11.04 -31.24 6.36
CA LYS A 96 -11.81 -31.60 7.58
C LYS A 96 -13.06 -32.47 7.31
N PRO A 97 -13.89 -32.20 6.29
CA PRO A 97 -15.08 -33.03 5.99
C PRO A 97 -14.73 -34.45 5.53
N PHE A 98 -13.51 -34.67 5.05
CA PHE A 98 -13.06 -35.95 4.51
C PHE A 98 -12.32 -36.82 5.54
N HIS A 99 -12.13 -36.32 6.78
CA HIS A 99 -11.44 -37.02 7.86
C HIS A 99 -12.37 -37.61 8.95
N GLY A 100 -13.69 -37.66 8.72
CA GLY A 100 -14.70 -38.16 9.67
C GLY A 100 -15.38 -39.47 9.25
N SER A 101 -14.93 -40.57 9.85
CA SER A 101 -15.59 -41.88 10.09
C SER A 101 -16.34 -42.56 8.93
N TYR A 102 -15.66 -43.49 8.26
CA TYR A 102 -16.31 -44.75 7.86
C TYR A 102 -16.69 -45.52 9.14
N GLN A 103 -17.82 -45.19 9.75
CA GLN A 103 -18.55 -46.18 10.54
C GLN A 103 -19.21 -47.10 9.53
N GLY A 104 -18.69 -48.32 9.42
CA GLY A 104 -19.28 -49.37 8.60
C GLY A 104 -20.67 -49.69 9.10
N GLU A 105 -21.68 -49.12 8.46
CA GLU A 105 -23.06 -49.59 8.60
C GLU A 105 -23.35 -50.61 7.51
N THR A 106 -23.58 -51.82 8.00
CA THR A 106 -24.07 -53.00 7.29
C THR A 106 -25.30 -52.67 6.43
N LEU A 107 -25.26 -53.09 5.17
CA LEU A 107 -26.42 -53.18 4.27
C LEU A 107 -27.51 -54.10 4.85
N PRO A 108 -28.79 -53.69 4.76
CA PRO A 108 -29.84 -54.63 4.41
C PRO A 108 -30.69 -54.16 3.23
N SER A 109 -30.80 -55.07 2.27
CA SER A 109 -31.86 -55.38 1.32
C SER A 109 -32.87 -54.30 0.84
N GLN A 110 -32.84 -54.13 -0.48
CA GLN A 110 -33.89 -53.73 -1.43
C GLN A 110 -35.29 -53.35 -0.90
N GLN A 111 -35.69 -52.12 -1.22
CA GLN A 111 -37.06 -51.82 -1.65
C GLN A 111 -37.06 -50.57 -2.55
N GLU A 112 -37.22 -50.75 -3.86
CA GLU A 112 -37.70 -49.70 -4.78
C GLU A 112 -39.20 -49.50 -4.55
N PRO A 113 -39.71 -48.26 -4.51
CA PRO A 113 -40.45 -47.73 -5.67
C PRO A 113 -40.40 -46.18 -5.78
N PRO A 114 -41.24 -45.54 -6.63
CA PRO A 114 -41.00 -45.19 -8.03
C PRO A 114 -40.66 -43.70 -8.25
N SER A 115 -40.25 -43.40 -9.48
CA SER A 115 -39.88 -42.07 -10.01
C SER A 115 -40.81 -40.90 -9.68
N PRO A 116 -40.25 -39.66 -9.70
CA PRO A 116 -40.93 -38.55 -10.34
C PRO A 116 -40.03 -37.78 -11.32
N SER A 117 -40.55 -37.47 -12.49
CA SER A 117 -40.09 -36.35 -13.35
C SER A 117 -40.94 -35.11 -13.04
N PRO A 118 -40.62 -33.90 -13.55
CA PRO A 118 -39.32 -33.24 -13.67
C PRO A 118 -39.32 -31.87 -12.94
N ALA A 119 -38.15 -31.21 -12.96
CA ALA A 119 -37.81 -29.86 -12.49
C ALA A 119 -38.96 -28.86 -12.28
N THR A 120 -38.97 -28.21 -11.12
CA THR A 120 -39.49 -26.85 -10.95
C THR A 120 -38.55 -26.09 -10.03
N SER A 121 -37.88 -25.09 -10.62
CA SER A 121 -37.08 -24.09 -9.94
C SER A 121 -37.90 -23.40 -8.86
N THR A 122 -37.48 -23.53 -7.61
CA THR A 122 -37.90 -22.61 -6.56
C THR A 122 -36.67 -22.29 -5.73
N GLU A 123 -36.13 -21.10 -5.99
CA GLU A 123 -35.23 -20.37 -5.13
C GLU A 123 -35.93 -20.09 -3.79
N PRO A 124 -35.24 -20.25 -2.65
CA PRO A 124 -35.34 -19.22 -1.65
C PRO A 124 -33.96 -18.79 -1.14
N GLU A 125 -33.73 -17.48 -1.29
CA GLU A 125 -33.35 -16.59 -0.19
C GLU A 125 -32.03 -16.90 0.52
N GLN A 126 -30.93 -16.43 -0.07
CA GLN A 126 -29.68 -16.19 0.65
C GLN A 126 -29.85 -15.02 1.62
N THR A 127 -30.10 -15.31 2.89
CA THR A 127 -29.62 -14.48 4.00
C THR A 127 -28.17 -14.87 4.29
N ALA A 128 -27.21 -14.28 3.57
CA ALA A 128 -25.80 -14.40 3.87
C ALA A 128 -25.31 -13.11 4.54
N ASP A 129 -25.15 -13.22 5.85
CA ASP A 129 -24.40 -12.31 6.71
C ASP A 129 -23.02 -11.98 6.09
N SER A 130 -22.85 -10.72 5.72
CA SER A 130 -21.65 -10.23 5.04
C SER A 130 -20.57 -9.82 6.06
N SER A 131 -20.01 -10.79 6.77
CA SER A 131 -18.72 -10.62 7.47
C SER A 131 -17.58 -11.10 6.57
N GLY A 132 -17.41 -10.41 5.43
CA GLY A 132 -16.31 -10.63 4.49
C GLY A 132 -15.04 -9.91 4.94
N ILE A 133 -14.26 -10.52 5.83
CA ILE A 133 -12.89 -10.06 6.09
C ILE A 133 -12.01 -10.52 4.92
N SER A 134 -11.78 -9.63 3.96
CA SER A 134 -10.78 -9.81 2.90
C SER A 134 -9.36 -9.87 3.51
N PRO A 135 -8.57 -10.95 3.31
CA PRO A 135 -7.31 -11.16 4.06
C PRO A 135 -6.09 -10.38 3.52
N PHE A 136 -6.24 -9.42 2.60
CA PHE A 136 -5.13 -8.59 2.11
C PHE A 136 -5.27 -7.13 2.54
N SER A 137 -5.10 -6.80 3.84
CA SER A 137 -4.47 -5.52 4.24
C SER A 137 -3.32 -5.81 5.15
N SER A 138 -2.14 -5.63 4.62
CA SER A 138 -1.09 -4.95 5.36
C SER A 138 -1.17 -3.45 5.03
N SER A 139 -2.28 -2.79 5.41
CA SER A 139 -2.26 -1.33 5.56
C SER A 139 -1.15 -1.01 6.56
N PRO A 140 -0.39 0.09 6.38
CA PRO A 140 0.50 0.55 7.42
C PRO A 140 -0.31 0.65 8.72
N THR A 141 0.18 0.08 9.81
CA THR A 141 -0.56 -0.11 11.08
C THR A 141 -1.14 1.20 11.66
N ASN A 142 -0.73 2.36 11.12
CA ASN A 142 -1.18 3.70 11.49
C ASN A 142 -1.77 4.54 10.33
N ALA A 143 -2.22 3.91 9.24
CA ALA A 143 -2.81 4.61 8.09
C ALA A 143 -4.31 4.92 8.31
N PHE A 144 -4.75 6.11 7.89
CA PHE A 144 -6.17 6.44 7.80
C PHE A 144 -6.71 6.01 6.44
N VAL A 145 -7.72 5.13 6.42
CA VAL A 145 -8.28 4.54 5.20
C VAL A 145 -9.80 4.76 5.16
N MET A 146 -10.27 5.34 4.07
CA MET A 146 -11.69 5.64 3.83
C MET A 146 -12.36 4.47 3.14
N ASN A 147 -13.65 4.27 3.39
CA ASN A 147 -14.44 3.36 2.59
C ASN A 147 -14.63 3.96 1.18
N GLU A 148 -14.18 3.22 0.16
CA GLU A 148 -14.23 3.63 -1.24
C GLU A 148 -15.66 3.93 -1.72
N ALA A 149 -16.65 3.13 -1.29
CA ALA A 149 -18.06 3.36 -1.62
C ALA A 149 -18.59 4.69 -1.04
N SER A 150 -17.99 5.18 0.04
CA SER A 150 -18.35 6.47 0.64
C SER A 150 -17.67 7.65 -0.03
N LEU A 151 -16.78 7.45 -1.01
CA LEU A 151 -16.05 8.53 -1.66
C LEU A 151 -16.86 9.23 -2.76
N ASP A 152 -17.76 8.50 -3.41
CA ASP A 152 -18.54 9.03 -4.54
C ASP A 152 -19.48 10.18 -4.12
N GLN A 153 -19.88 10.23 -2.84
CA GLN A 153 -20.71 11.32 -2.30
C GLN A 153 -20.05 12.70 -2.40
N TYR A 154 -18.71 12.74 -2.50
CA TYR A 154 -17.91 13.95 -2.56
C TYR A 154 -17.66 14.42 -3.99
N LEU A 155 -17.80 13.55 -5.00
CA LEU A 155 -17.51 13.89 -6.38
C LEU A 155 -18.30 15.11 -6.87
N GLY A 156 -17.60 16.06 -7.48
CA GLY A 156 -18.18 17.31 -7.99
C GLY A 156 -18.53 18.33 -6.90
N LYS A 157 -18.25 18.06 -5.63
CA LYS A 157 -18.53 18.97 -4.51
C LYS A 157 -17.24 19.52 -3.92
N SER A 158 -17.24 20.80 -3.57
CA SER A 158 -16.18 21.37 -2.74
C SER A 158 -16.57 21.20 -1.28
N VAL A 159 -15.74 20.55 -0.48
CA VAL A 159 -16.03 20.31 0.95
C VAL A 159 -15.15 21.13 1.88
N GLY A 160 -15.69 21.45 3.06
CA GLY A 160 -15.03 22.27 4.07
C GLY A 160 -14.59 23.62 3.50
N SER A 161 -13.30 23.95 3.61
CA SER A 161 -12.73 25.20 3.08
C SER A 161 -12.45 25.18 1.57
N GLY A 162 -12.70 24.07 0.87
CA GLY A 162 -12.32 23.88 -0.53
C GLY A 162 -10.83 23.61 -0.77
N GLN A 163 -10.01 23.62 0.29
CA GLN A 163 -8.58 23.25 0.22
C GLN A 163 -8.40 21.73 0.22
N CYS A 164 -7.24 21.24 -0.22
CA CYS A 164 -6.97 19.81 -0.35
C CYS A 164 -7.12 19.03 0.96
N VAL A 165 -6.67 19.60 2.09
CA VAL A 165 -6.76 18.99 3.43
C VAL A 165 -8.19 18.87 3.96
N ALA A 166 -9.11 19.70 3.47
CA ALA A 166 -10.47 19.74 3.98
C ALA A 166 -11.24 18.45 3.65
N LEU A 167 -10.92 17.80 2.53
CA LEU A 167 -11.57 16.55 2.12
C LEU A 167 -11.34 15.40 3.13
N PRO A 168 -10.09 14.99 3.44
CA PRO A 168 -9.85 13.94 4.44
C PRO A 168 -10.30 14.36 5.85
N GLN A 169 -10.18 15.64 6.23
CA GLN A 169 -10.63 16.12 7.54
C GLN A 169 -12.16 16.15 7.68
N THR A 170 -12.91 16.38 6.60
CA THR A 170 -14.38 16.36 6.63
C THR A 170 -14.91 14.95 6.84
N TYR A 171 -14.29 13.95 6.21
CA TYR A 171 -14.74 12.57 6.31
C TYR A 171 -14.42 11.94 7.67
N PHE A 172 -13.17 12.01 8.13
CA PHE A 172 -12.77 11.40 9.40
C PHE A 172 -13.12 12.27 10.61
N GLY A 173 -13.28 13.58 10.40
CA GLY A 173 -13.28 14.56 11.47
C GLY A 173 -11.88 14.80 12.04
N THR A 174 -11.62 16.03 12.47
CA THR A 174 -10.35 16.40 13.11
C THR A 174 -10.14 15.72 14.47
N GLY A 175 -11.18 15.10 15.05
CA GLY A 175 -11.06 14.26 16.24
C GLY A 175 -10.30 12.95 16.00
N VAL A 176 -10.40 12.40 14.78
CA VAL A 176 -9.84 11.11 14.37
C VAL A 176 -8.53 11.30 13.62
N ILE A 177 -8.57 11.99 12.45
CA ILE A 177 -7.36 12.18 11.64
C ILE A 177 -6.46 13.31 12.18
N GLY A 178 -7.00 14.17 13.03
CA GLY A 178 -6.27 15.31 13.61
C GLY A 178 -6.19 16.53 12.70
N GLN A 179 -5.56 17.56 13.23
CA GLN A 179 -5.14 18.75 12.48
C GLN A 179 -3.85 18.45 11.72
N THR A 180 -3.61 19.14 10.60
CA THR A 180 -2.42 18.91 9.74
C THR A 180 -1.09 19.06 10.49
N LYS A 181 -1.03 19.89 11.54
CA LYS A 181 0.14 20.02 12.43
C LYS A 181 0.52 18.73 13.18
N GLU A 182 -0.45 17.83 13.36
CA GLU A 182 -0.31 16.55 14.06
C GLU A 182 0.04 15.42 13.08
N TRP A 183 -0.11 15.65 11.78
CA TRP A 183 0.20 14.66 10.76
C TRP A 183 1.70 14.41 10.67
N ARG A 184 2.07 13.15 10.49
CA ARG A 184 3.44 12.70 10.24
C ARG A 184 3.49 11.82 9.00
N PRO A 185 4.59 11.88 8.23
CA PRO A 185 4.78 10.98 7.11
C PRO A 185 4.92 9.56 7.64
N GLY A 186 4.12 8.66 7.10
CA GLY A 186 4.28 7.23 7.26
C GLY A 186 5.04 6.63 6.08
N ALA A 187 4.56 5.49 5.64
CA ALA A 187 4.97 4.80 4.43
C ALA A 187 5.09 5.73 3.21
N SER A 188 6.21 5.69 2.50
CA SER A 188 6.31 6.26 1.15
C SER A 188 5.44 5.47 0.19
N LEU A 189 4.79 6.17 -0.75
CA LEU A 189 3.99 5.52 -1.80
C LEU A 189 4.83 4.60 -2.68
N MET A 190 6.11 4.89 -2.82
CA MET A 190 7.04 4.07 -3.62
C MET A 190 7.43 2.77 -2.93
N ASP A 191 7.35 2.75 -1.60
CA ASP A 191 7.73 1.58 -0.83
C ASP A 191 6.57 0.62 -0.67
N TYR A 192 5.33 1.04 -0.93
CA TYR A 192 4.10 0.28 -0.65
C TYR A 192 3.22 0.06 -1.89
N PRO A 193 3.67 -0.74 -2.89
CA PRO A 193 2.96 -0.92 -4.16
C PRO A 193 1.58 -1.62 -4.06
N SER A 194 1.19 -2.04 -2.85
CA SER A 194 -0.10 -2.64 -2.49
C SER A 194 -0.88 -1.79 -1.48
N LEU A 195 -0.68 -0.47 -1.50
CA LEU A 195 -1.44 0.46 -0.67
C LEU A 195 -2.95 0.31 -0.93
N ARG A 196 -3.75 0.35 0.14
CA ARG A 196 -5.20 0.23 0.01
C ARG A 196 -5.83 1.50 -0.58
N PRO A 197 -6.73 1.39 -1.57
CA PRO A 197 -7.65 2.47 -1.93
C PRO A 197 -8.37 3.02 -0.69
N GLY A 198 -8.64 4.31 -0.69
CA GLY A 198 -9.15 5.07 0.44
C GLY A 198 -8.07 5.60 1.39
N THR A 199 -6.80 5.24 1.23
CA THR A 199 -5.73 5.71 2.14
C THR A 199 -5.48 7.21 2.01
N VAL A 200 -5.43 7.94 3.12
CA VAL A 200 -5.08 9.35 3.14
C VAL A 200 -3.58 9.54 2.96
N ILE A 201 -3.24 10.47 2.08
CA ILE A 201 -1.95 10.61 1.46
C ILE A 201 -1.62 12.12 1.40
N ALA A 202 -0.39 12.51 1.69
CA ALA A 202 -0.01 13.91 1.69
C ALA A 202 1.48 14.12 1.41
N THR A 203 1.81 15.33 0.98
CA THR A 203 3.18 15.82 0.88
C THR A 203 3.69 16.28 2.24
N PHE A 204 4.94 15.96 2.58
CA PHE A 204 5.60 16.39 3.82
C PHE A 204 6.94 17.07 3.53
N ASP A 205 7.32 18.06 4.34
CA ASP A 205 8.58 18.80 4.16
C ASP A 205 9.85 17.93 4.26
N ASN A 206 9.73 16.75 4.86
CA ASN A 206 10.78 15.76 4.99
C ASN A 206 10.17 14.34 5.12
N PRO A 207 10.79 13.30 4.51
CA PRO A 207 10.34 11.89 4.61
C PRO A 207 10.43 11.26 6.00
N GLY A 208 11.23 11.83 6.91
CA GLY A 208 11.52 11.21 8.21
C GLY A 208 10.41 11.38 9.25
N PRO A 209 10.50 10.71 10.42
CA PRO A 209 9.48 10.76 11.47
C PRO A 209 9.19 12.17 12.03
N ASN A 210 10.09 13.12 11.77
CA ASN A 210 9.95 14.53 12.15
C ASN A 210 9.32 15.41 11.05
N GLY A 211 8.99 14.83 9.89
CA GLY A 211 8.36 15.54 8.78
C GLY A 211 7.00 16.11 9.17
N LYS A 212 6.69 17.27 8.61
CA LYS A 212 5.46 18.02 8.89
C LYS A 212 4.77 18.38 7.59
N TYR A 213 3.44 18.45 7.67
CA TYR A 213 2.67 19.05 6.58
C TYR A 213 2.95 20.56 6.56
N PRO A 214 3.48 21.12 5.46
CA PRO A 214 4.10 22.43 5.51
C PRO A 214 3.09 23.60 5.43
N ASN A 215 1.81 23.32 5.16
CA ASN A 215 0.69 24.28 5.19
C ASN A 215 0.98 25.62 4.48
N GLN A 216 1.59 25.54 3.30
CA GLN A 216 1.93 26.70 2.48
C GLN A 216 0.78 27.04 1.53
N SER A 217 0.84 28.24 0.92
CA SER A 217 -0.18 28.73 0.00
C SER A 217 -0.21 28.02 -1.36
N ALA A 218 0.82 27.24 -1.69
CA ALA A 218 0.93 26.45 -2.91
C ALA A 218 1.83 25.24 -2.67
N GLY A 219 1.83 24.25 -3.56
CA GLY A 219 2.82 23.16 -3.64
C GLY A 219 2.66 21.99 -2.65
N ASN A 220 2.13 22.19 -1.45
CA ASN A 220 1.69 21.05 -0.64
C ASN A 220 0.35 20.51 -1.11
N HIS A 221 0.18 19.20 -0.96
CA HIS A 221 -1.04 18.53 -1.37
C HIS A 221 -1.43 17.41 -0.41
N ALA A 222 -2.73 17.18 -0.29
CA ALA A 222 -3.31 16.07 0.44
C ALA A 222 -4.43 15.47 -0.41
N ALA A 223 -4.50 14.15 -0.46
CA ALA A 223 -5.39 13.41 -1.33
C ALA A 223 -5.78 12.07 -0.71
N ILE A 224 -6.78 11.44 -1.31
CA ILE A 224 -7.21 10.09 -1.00
C ILE A 224 -6.71 9.21 -2.13
N PHE A 225 -5.86 8.23 -1.81
CA PHE A 225 -5.33 7.28 -2.77
C PHE A 225 -6.44 6.34 -3.25
N LEU A 226 -6.57 6.15 -4.56
CA LEU A 226 -7.56 5.23 -5.16
C LEU A 226 -6.90 4.02 -5.83
N GLY A 227 -5.63 4.13 -6.23
CA GLY A 227 -4.94 3.02 -6.88
C GLY A 227 -3.64 3.44 -7.55
N TYR A 228 -2.85 2.45 -7.97
CA TYR A 228 -1.70 2.67 -8.82
C TYR A 228 -2.11 2.59 -10.28
N GLU A 229 -1.65 3.55 -11.08
CA GLU A 229 -1.65 3.41 -12.53
C GLU A 229 -0.48 2.52 -12.94
N ARG A 230 -0.75 1.60 -13.88
CA ARG A 230 0.26 0.68 -14.39
C ARG A 230 0.21 0.64 -15.90
N ASP A 231 1.36 0.58 -16.53
CA ASP A 231 1.43 0.28 -17.96
C ASP A 231 1.18 -1.21 -18.23
N LYS A 232 1.19 -1.58 -19.52
CA LYS A 232 0.97 -2.96 -19.97
C LYS A 232 2.00 -3.97 -19.43
N SER A 233 3.17 -3.50 -18.96
CA SER A 233 4.20 -4.33 -18.35
C SER A 233 4.01 -4.53 -16.83
N GLY A 234 3.01 -3.85 -16.24
CA GLY A 234 2.76 -3.85 -14.81
C GLY A 234 3.60 -2.84 -14.03
N LYS A 235 4.45 -2.05 -14.71
CA LYS A 235 5.25 -0.98 -14.11
C LYS A 235 4.32 0.14 -13.66
N ILE A 236 4.51 0.62 -12.43
CA ILE A 236 3.78 1.77 -11.89
C ILE A 236 4.16 3.02 -12.67
N THR A 237 3.17 3.68 -13.27
CA THR A 237 3.31 4.91 -14.07
C THR A 237 2.65 6.12 -13.42
N GLY A 238 1.96 5.93 -12.29
CA GLY A 238 1.31 7.00 -11.56
C GLY A 238 0.40 6.47 -10.46
N ILE A 239 -0.43 7.36 -9.95
CA ILE A 239 -1.47 7.04 -8.96
C ILE A 239 -2.79 7.69 -9.36
N GLN A 240 -3.88 7.01 -9.08
CA GLN A 240 -5.22 7.58 -9.07
C GLN A 240 -5.49 8.15 -7.68
N VAL A 241 -6.01 9.36 -7.63
CA VAL A 241 -6.39 10.02 -6.37
C VAL A 241 -7.76 10.68 -6.49
N LEU A 242 -8.46 10.75 -5.37
CA LEU A 242 -9.56 11.68 -5.16
C LEU A 242 -9.02 12.86 -4.35
N ASP A 243 -9.10 14.06 -4.92
CA ASP A 243 -8.73 15.28 -4.23
C ASP A 243 -9.51 16.49 -4.71
N GLN A 244 -9.35 17.58 -3.97
CA GLN A 244 -9.87 18.90 -4.29
C GLN A 244 -8.78 19.94 -4.07
N TRP A 245 -8.96 21.13 -4.62
CA TRP A 245 -8.14 22.30 -4.28
C TRP A 245 -8.91 23.59 -4.57
N ASN A 246 -8.33 24.74 -4.25
CA ASN A 246 -9.01 26.02 -4.41
C ASN A 246 -9.56 26.20 -5.83
N GLY A 247 -10.87 26.42 -5.95
CA GLY A 247 -11.57 26.57 -7.24
C GLY A 247 -11.87 25.26 -7.98
N HIS A 248 -11.47 24.11 -7.45
CA HIS A 248 -11.68 22.80 -8.06
C HIS A 248 -12.34 21.83 -7.07
N PRO A 249 -13.59 21.40 -7.32
CA PRO A 249 -14.28 20.48 -6.45
C PRO A 249 -13.62 19.10 -6.43
N ALA A 250 -14.02 18.25 -5.49
CA ALA A 250 -13.45 16.92 -5.36
C ALA A 250 -13.67 16.11 -6.65
N GLN A 251 -12.59 15.59 -7.20
CA GLN A 251 -12.58 14.86 -8.47
C GLN A 251 -11.52 13.77 -8.49
N LYS A 252 -11.76 12.72 -9.27
CA LYS A 252 -10.77 11.67 -9.55
C LYS A 252 -9.77 12.21 -10.57
N ARG A 253 -8.47 12.10 -10.27
CA ARG A 253 -7.40 12.47 -11.21
C ARG A 253 -6.24 11.49 -11.14
N ILE A 254 -5.49 11.42 -12.24
CA ILE A 254 -4.25 10.66 -12.33
C ILE A 254 -3.09 11.61 -12.09
N LEU A 255 -2.22 11.27 -11.13
CA LEU A 255 -0.93 11.91 -10.93
C LEU A 255 0.17 11.00 -11.50
N PRO A 256 0.81 11.38 -12.62
CA PRO A 256 1.83 10.54 -13.23
C PRO A 256 3.08 10.48 -12.36
N TYR A 257 3.73 9.32 -12.36
CA TYR A 257 5.07 9.16 -11.82
C TYR A 257 6.06 9.74 -12.82
N ILE A 258 6.69 10.85 -12.46
CA ILE A 258 7.77 11.48 -13.23
C ILE A 258 9.07 11.44 -12.42
N SER A 259 10.22 11.54 -13.10
CA SER A 259 11.50 11.60 -12.40
C SER A 259 11.57 12.85 -11.52
N ARG A 260 12.40 12.84 -10.47
CA ARG A 260 12.57 14.01 -9.61
C ARG A 260 13.14 15.20 -10.38
N GLU A 261 14.03 14.95 -11.33
CA GLU A 261 14.55 15.98 -12.24
C GLU A 261 13.42 16.60 -13.08
N GLU A 262 12.58 15.77 -13.68
CA GLU A 262 11.44 16.24 -14.48
C GLU A 262 10.43 17.01 -13.61
N ALA A 263 10.20 16.54 -12.38
CA ALA A 263 9.39 17.21 -11.38
C ALA A 263 9.95 18.60 -11.02
N LEU A 264 11.27 18.72 -10.87
CA LEU A 264 11.95 20.00 -10.61
C LEU A 264 11.96 20.93 -11.83
N GLN A 265 11.97 20.41 -13.05
CA GLN A 265 11.89 21.20 -14.28
C GLN A 265 10.48 21.76 -14.51
N LYS A 266 9.44 20.97 -14.21
CA LYS A 266 8.03 21.39 -14.29
C LYS A 266 7.62 22.30 -13.13
N ARG A 267 8.54 22.66 -12.23
CA ARG A 267 8.32 23.49 -11.05
C ARG A 267 7.91 24.94 -11.43
N PRO A 268 6.84 25.50 -10.84
CA PRO A 268 6.58 26.94 -10.92
C PRO A 268 7.72 27.70 -10.24
N LYS A 269 8.29 28.72 -10.90
CA LYS A 269 9.41 29.54 -10.36
C LYS A 269 8.95 30.54 -9.27
N THR A 270 8.09 30.12 -8.35
CA THR A 270 7.69 30.92 -7.19
C THR A 270 8.53 30.48 -5.98
N GLY A 271 9.24 31.42 -5.35
CA GLY A 271 10.35 31.20 -4.41
C GLY A 271 10.01 30.60 -3.03
N GLY A 272 9.12 29.61 -2.95
CA GLY A 272 8.90 28.81 -1.74
C GLY A 272 9.67 27.49 -1.79
N LYS A 273 10.17 27.01 -0.66
CA LYS A 273 10.60 25.61 -0.48
C LYS A 273 9.37 24.73 -0.67
N LEU A 274 9.08 24.28 -1.89
CA LEU A 274 7.83 23.58 -2.16
C LEU A 274 8.00 22.24 -2.87
N LEU A 275 7.50 21.24 -2.15
CA LEU A 275 7.29 19.85 -2.54
C LEU A 275 6.54 19.83 -3.87
N VAL A 276 6.91 18.88 -4.72
CA VAL A 276 6.21 18.74 -5.99
C VAL A 276 4.90 18.00 -5.66
N ASN A 277 3.77 18.44 -6.22
CA ASN A 277 2.52 17.68 -6.15
C ASN A 277 2.64 16.42 -7.02
N GLN A 278 3.52 15.52 -6.59
CA GLN A 278 3.98 14.36 -7.33
C GLN A 278 3.96 13.15 -6.43
N PRO A 279 3.72 11.96 -7.00
CA PRO A 279 3.72 10.71 -6.24
C PRO A 279 5.00 10.50 -5.41
N ASN A 280 6.15 11.01 -5.88
CA ASN A 280 7.47 10.83 -5.24
C ASN A 280 7.58 11.50 -3.86
N ASP A 281 6.84 12.59 -3.66
CA ASP A 281 6.87 13.38 -2.43
C ASP A 281 5.65 13.07 -1.53
N MET A 282 4.87 12.04 -1.86
CA MET A 282 3.67 11.65 -1.12
C MET A 282 3.92 10.47 -0.19
N TYR A 283 3.43 10.63 1.03
CA TYR A 283 3.51 9.64 2.10
C TYR A 283 2.12 9.39 2.64
N VAL A 284 1.90 8.19 3.18
CA VAL A 284 0.71 7.87 3.95
C VAL A 284 0.64 8.79 5.16
N VAL A 285 -0.53 9.40 5.38
CA VAL A 285 -0.75 10.24 6.56
C VAL A 285 -0.92 9.35 7.78
N THR A 286 -0.10 9.63 8.79
CA THR A 286 -0.22 9.03 10.14
C THR A 286 -0.39 10.13 11.16
N ASN A 287 -0.95 9.80 12.33
CA ASN A 287 -1.03 10.71 13.46
C ASN A 287 -0.65 9.95 14.74
N PRO A 288 0.57 10.10 15.28
CA PRO A 288 1.01 9.32 16.44
C PRO A 288 0.15 9.53 17.70
N SER A 289 -0.55 10.66 17.80
CA SER A 289 -1.41 10.99 18.94
C SER A 289 -2.85 10.48 18.78
N LYS A 290 -3.19 9.93 17.61
CA LYS A 290 -4.54 9.44 17.29
C LYS A 290 -4.43 8.04 16.71
N ARG A 291 -5.08 7.05 17.33
CA ARG A 291 -5.14 5.73 16.70
C ARG A 291 -6.06 5.81 15.48
N PRO A 292 -5.67 5.24 14.32
CA PRO A 292 -6.65 5.00 13.28
C PRO A 292 -7.71 4.09 13.87
N VAL A 293 -8.97 4.45 13.70
CA VAL A 293 -10.07 3.52 13.97
C VAL A 293 -9.90 2.40 12.96
N SER A 294 -9.50 1.22 13.44
CA SER A 294 -9.65 -0.03 12.70
C SER A 294 -11.11 -0.08 12.28
N SER A 295 -11.36 -0.06 10.97
CA SER A 295 -12.71 -0.11 10.42
C SER A 295 -13.49 -1.28 11.03
N LEU A 296 -14.63 -0.95 11.65
CA LEU A 296 -15.76 -1.84 11.85
C LEU A 296 -16.20 -2.43 10.50
#